data_AF-A0ABD0Q4K7-F1
#
_entry.id   AF-A0ABD0Q4K7-F1
#
_cell.length_a   1.000
_cell.length_b   1.000
_cell.length_c   1.000
_cell.angle_alpha   90.00
_cell.angle_beta   90.00
_cell.angle_gamma   90.00
#
_symmetry.space_group_name_H-M   'P 1'
#
loop_
_entity.id
_entity.type
_entity.pdbx_description
1 polymer ?
#
loop_
_entity_poly.entity_id
_entity_poly.type
_entity_poly.pdbx_seq_one_letter_code
_entity_poly.pdbx_strand_id
1 'polypeptide(L)' 'EEDEKWVQDYCMQVGNAYIIVYSITDRSSFESASELRIQLRRIRQAENIPIILVGNKSDLVRSREVAVE' A
#
# COMPACT_ATOMS: atom_id res chain seq x y z
N GLU A 1 -16.77 7.19 -8.56
CA GLU A 1 -16.64 5.72 -8.71
C GLU A 1 -15.87 5.34 -9.98
N GLU A 2 -16.43 5.48 -11.19
CA GLU A 2 -15.72 5.06 -12.42
C GLU A 2 -14.41 5.83 -12.67
N ASP A 3 -14.44 7.17 -12.56
CA ASP A 3 -13.24 8.01 -12.73
C ASP A 3 -12.13 7.69 -11.71
N GLU A 4 -12.51 7.43 -10.46
CA GLU A 4 -11.57 7.08 -9.37
C GLU A 4 -10.89 5.74 -9.64
N LYS A 5 -11.66 4.76 -10.12
CA LYS A 5 -11.13 3.46 -10.54
C LYS A 5 -10.18 3.60 -11.74
N TRP A 6 -10.53 4.42 -12.73
CA TRP A 6 -9.68 4.66 -13.90
C TRP A 6 -8.35 5.33 -13.50
N VAL A 7 -8.38 6.32 -12.60
CA VAL A 7 -7.17 6.94 -12.04
C VAL A 7 -6.33 5.92 -11.27
N GLN A 8 -6.94 5.05 -10.47
CA GLN A 8 -6.23 3.98 -9.75
C GLN A 8 -5.53 3.01 -10.72
N ASP A 9 -6.26 2.50 -11.71
CA ASP A 9 -5.73 1.56 -12.72
C ASP A 9 -4.58 2.20 -13.53
N TYR A 10 -4.74 3.47 -13.93
CA TYR A 10 -3.69 4.23 -14.62
C TYR A 10 -2.45 4.43 -13.73
N CYS A 11 -2.62 4.86 -12.48
CA CYS A 11 -1.51 5.03 -11.53
C CYS A 11 -0.75 3.71 -11.31
N MET A 12 -1.43 2.56 -11.27
CA MET A 12 -0.80 1.24 -11.18
C MET A 12 0.00 0.85 -12.44
N GLN A 13 -0.21 1.52 -13.58
CA GLN A 13 0.48 1.28 -14.85
C GLN A 13 1.60 2.27 -15.19
N VAL A 14 1.68 3.46 -14.56
CA VAL A 14 2.69 4.49 -14.94
C VAL A 14 3.71 4.89 -13.86
N GLY A 15 3.46 4.63 -12.58
CA GLY A 15 4.36 5.05 -11.49
C GLY A 15 5.75 4.38 -11.51
N ASN A 16 6.83 5.15 -11.35
CA ASN A 16 8.21 4.64 -11.26
C ASN A 16 8.64 4.23 -9.84
N ALA A 17 7.81 4.50 -8.84
CA ALA A 17 7.94 4.04 -7.45
C ALA A 17 6.57 4.14 -6.78
N TYR A 18 6.32 3.31 -5.76
CA TYR A 18 5.05 3.29 -5.05
C TYR A 18 5.24 3.31 -3.54
N ILE A 19 4.43 4.12 -2.86
CA ILE A 19 4.31 4.17 -1.41
C ILE A 19 2.90 3.73 -1.07
N ILE A 20 2.76 2.64 -0.32
CA ILE A 20 1.48 2.09 0.12
C ILE A 20 1.39 2.33 1.63
N VAL A 21 0.44 3.18 2.03
CA VAL A 21 0.29 3.63 3.41
C VAL A 21 -0.82 2.85 4.09
N TYR A 22 -0.57 2.32 5.28
CA TYR A 22 -1.57 1.71 6.16
C TYR A 22 -1.57 2.38 7.53
N SER A 23 -2.59 2.14 8.34
CA SER A 23 -2.70 2.68 9.70
C SER A 23 -2.21 1.64 10.71
N ILE A 24 -1.24 1.96 11.57
CA ILE A 24 -0.77 0.98 12.58
C ILE A 24 -1.85 0.62 13.62
N THR A 25 -2.92 1.41 13.69
CA THR A 25 -4.08 1.25 14.59
C THR A 25 -5.28 0.60 13.90
N ASP A 26 -5.07 -0.05 12.76
CA ASP A 26 -6.12 -0.76 12.02
C ASP A 26 -5.47 -1.90 11.25
N ARG A 27 -5.62 -3.11 11.77
CA ARG A 27 -5.08 -4.33 11.17
C ARG A 27 -5.59 -4.58 9.75
N SER A 28 -6.84 -4.23 9.45
CA SER A 28 -7.42 -4.46 8.11
C SER A 28 -6.75 -3.59 7.05
N SER A 29 -6.40 -2.34 7.39
CA SER A 29 -5.66 -1.46 6.48
C SER A 29 -4.27 -2.01 6.10
N PHE A 30 -3.61 -2.72 7.01
CA PHE A 30 -2.33 -3.39 6.72
C PHE A 30 -2.52 -4.60 5.78
N GLU A 31 -3.59 -5.36 5.96
CA GLU A 31 -3.90 -6.53 5.13
C GLU A 31 -4.23 -6.10 3.70
N SER A 32 -5.10 -5.11 3.50
CA SER A 32 -5.38 -4.52 2.18
C SER A 32 -4.13 -3.89 1.52
N ALA A 33 -3.26 -3.23 2.30
CA ALA A 33 -2.00 -2.69 1.80
C ALA A 33 -1.02 -3.78 1.35
N SER A 34 -0.98 -4.91 2.06
CA SER A 34 -0.17 -6.08 1.70
C SER A 34 -0.68 -6.75 0.42
N GLU A 35 -2.00 -6.91 0.28
CA GLU A 35 -2.64 -7.41 -0.95
C GLU A 35 -2.35 -6.50 -2.15
N LEU A 36 -2.51 -5.17 -1.99
CA LEU A 36 -2.21 -4.20 -3.04
C LEU A 36 -0.74 -4.26 -3.47
N ARG A 37 0.20 -4.41 -2.52
CA ARG A 37 1.63 -4.63 -2.81
C ARG A 37 1.84 -5.90 -3.66
N ILE A 38 1.13 -6.99 -3.36
CA ILE A 38 1.22 -8.25 -4.12
C ILE A 38 0.65 -8.08 -5.53
N GLN A 39 -0.52 -7.46 -5.68
CA GLN A 39 -1.15 -7.17 -6.98
C GLN A 39 -0.23 -6.30 -7.85
N LEU A 40 0.26 -5.19 -7.30
CA LEU A 40 1.15 -4.26 -7.98
C LEU A 40 2.47 -4.94 -8.39
N ARG A 41 3.07 -5.76 -7.52
CA ARG A 41 4.29 -6.52 -7.84
C ARG A 41 4.08 -7.55 -8.96
N ARG A 42 2.87 -8.12 -9.10
CA ARG A 42 2.51 -9.02 -10.21
C ARG A 42 2.35 -8.26 -11.53
N ILE A 43 1.63 -7.13 -11.51
CA ILE A 43 1.43 -6.28 -12.70
C ILE A 43 2.76 -5.71 -13.19
N ARG A 44 3.63 -5.27 -12.26
CA ARG A 44 4.93 -4.62 -12.52
C ARG A 44 6.14 -5.55 -12.37
N GLN A 45 5.97 -6.84 -12.65
CA GLN A 45 6.99 -7.86 -12.34
C GLN A 45 8.29 -7.66 -13.13
N ALA A 46 8.22 -7.23 -14.39
CA ALA A 46 9.39 -7.06 -15.26
C ALA A 46 10.26 -5.84 -14.91
N GLU A 47 9.70 -4.84 -14.23
CA GLU A 47 10.31 -3.51 -14.07
C GLU A 47 11.05 -3.32 -12.74
N ASN A 48 11.02 -4.31 -11.83
CA ASN A 48 11.68 -4.27 -10.51
C ASN A 48 11.39 -3.00 -9.68
N ILE A 49 10.19 -2.41 -9.85
CA ILE A 49 9.83 -1.10 -9.29
C ILE A 49 9.94 -1.09 -7.75
N PRO A 50 10.47 -0.02 -7.12
CA PRO A 50 10.41 0.16 -5.68
C PRO A 50 8.97 0.23 -5.17
N ILE A 51 8.64 -0.60 -4.17
CA ILE A 51 7.33 -0.57 -3.49
C ILE A 51 7.60 -0.56 -1.98
N ILE A 52 7.21 0.53 -1.32
CA ILE A 52 7.46 0.79 0.10
C ILE A 52 6.13 0.70 0.85
N LEU A 53 6.07 -0.11 1.91
CA LEU A 53 4.95 -0.11 2.86
C LEU A 53 5.26 0.87 4.00
N VAL A 54 4.30 1.72 4.36
CA VAL A 54 4.45 2.75 5.40
C VAL A 54 3.35 2.62 6.44
N GLY A 55 3.74 2.32 7.69
CA GLY A 55 2.84 2.33 8.84
C GLY A 55 2.65 3.74 9.39
N ASN A 56 1.53 4.37 9.05
CA ASN A 56 1.12 5.69 9.50
C ASN A 56 0.46 5.66 10.90
N LYS A 57 0.36 6.84 11.54
CA LYS A 57 -0.12 7.06 12.91
C LYS A 57 0.79 6.47 14.00
N SER A 58 2.11 6.53 13.80
CA SER A 58 3.12 6.00 14.73
C SER A 58 3.08 6.62 16.14
N ASP A 59 2.49 7.80 16.27
CA ASP A 59 2.19 8.51 17.51
C ASP A 59 1.16 7.78 18.40
N LEU A 60 0.23 7.01 17.82
CA LEU A 60 -0.83 6.30 18.52
C LEU A 60 -0.36 4.96 19.12
N VAL A 61 0.78 4.97 19.83
CA VAL A 61 1.47 3.77 20.35
C VAL A 61 0.57 2.86 21.17
N ARG A 62 -0.35 3.41 21.97
CA ARG A 62 -1.28 2.65 22.82
C ARG A 62 -2.42 1.96 22.05
N SER A 63 -2.65 2.36 20.80
CA SER A 63 -3.67 1.81 19.90
C SER A 63 -3.04 1.03 18.75
N ARG A 64 -1.76 0.66 18.86
CA ARG A 64 -1.06 -0.13 17.84
C ARG A 64 -1.58 -1.57 17.81
N GLU A 65 -2.10 -1.96 16.66
CA GLU A 65 -2.53 -3.34 16.35
C GLU A 65 -1.50 -4.06 15.47
N VAL A 66 -0.70 -3.30 14.70
CA VAL A 66 0.31 -3.84 13.80
C VAL A 66 1.70 -3.76 14.44
N ALA A 67 2.32 -4.92 14.67
CA ALA A 67 3.66 -5.05 15.24
C ALA A 67 4.74 -4.43 14.34
N VAL A 68 5.89 -4.14 14.94
CA VAL A 68 7.13 -3.82 14.21
C VAL A 68 8.00 -5.08 14.30
N GLU A 69 8.17 -5.77 13.18
CA GLU A 69 9.17 -6.83 12.98
C GLU A 69 10.47 -6.24 12.44
#